data_AF-S4PV63-F1
#
_entry.id   AF-S4PV63-F1
#
_cell.length_a   1.000
_cell.length_b   1.000
_cell.length_c   1.000
_cell.angle_alpha   90.00
_cell.angle_beta   90.00
_cell.angle_gamma   90.00
#
_symmetry.space_group_name_H-M   'P 1'
#
loop_
_entity.id
_entity.type
_entity.pdbx_description
1 polymer ?
#
loop_
_entity_poly.entity_id
_entity_poly.type
_entity_poly.pdbx_seq_one_letter_code
_entity_poly.pdbx_strand_id
1 'polypeptide(L)'
;MEDLSVEVYGENGAYYKAIVTDVLDNEVLVAFENDWQPESKFPFSQVFLPPKDTGKHTEFVDNQEVEVFARSNDKEACGWWTANIKMIRGEFLVIEYLEWDNCYTEIVPHDRLRSKTAKTPIDKNTFHKFEIAVPEELKD
;
A
#
# COMPACT_ATOMS: atom_id res chain seq x y z
N MET A 1 6.56 15.46 4.61
CA MET A 1 6.09 14.29 5.38
C MET A 1 5.74 13.11 4.46
N GLU A 2 6.17 13.10 3.19
CA GLU A 2 6.02 11.92 2.31
C GLU A 2 7.10 10.87 2.55
N ASP A 3 8.20 11.23 3.23
CA ASP A 3 9.37 10.37 3.45
C ASP A 3 9.13 9.15 4.36
N LEU A 4 7.97 9.09 5.03
CA LEU A 4 7.59 7.99 5.93
C LEU A 4 6.34 7.22 5.46
N SER A 5 5.90 7.43 4.21
CA SER A 5 4.77 6.67 3.67
C SER A 5 5.17 5.22 3.37
N VAL A 6 4.34 4.28 3.82
CA VAL A 6 4.50 2.84 3.65
C VAL A 6 3.21 2.20 3.15
N GLU A 7 3.32 0.98 2.62
CA GLU A 7 2.20 0.12 2.30
C GLU A 7 2.15 -1.03 3.29
N VAL A 8 1.03 -1.19 3.99
CA VAL A 8 0.81 -2.29 4.93
C VAL A 8 -0.08 -3.36 4.31
N TYR A 9 0.33 -4.61 4.42
CA TYR A 9 -0.43 -5.74 3.93
C TYR A 9 -1.52 -6.13 4.94
N GLY A 10 -2.77 -5.85 4.58
CA GLY A 10 -3.95 -6.15 5.38
C GLY A 10 -4.34 -7.63 5.34
N GLU A 11 -5.12 -8.06 6.33
CA GLU A 11 -5.59 -9.44 6.44
C GLU A 11 -6.51 -9.87 5.29
N ASN A 12 -7.11 -8.90 4.58
CA ASN A 12 -7.96 -9.11 3.42
C ASN A 12 -7.18 -9.21 2.08
N GLY A 13 -5.85 -9.17 2.11
CA GLY A 13 -5.00 -9.27 0.91
C GLY A 13 -4.74 -7.95 0.20
N ALA A 14 -5.22 -6.83 0.73
CA ALA A 14 -4.96 -5.50 0.17
C ALA A 14 -3.75 -4.82 0.81
N TYR A 15 -3.01 -4.05 0.01
CA TYR A 15 -1.97 -3.17 0.50
C TYR A 15 -2.54 -1.76 0.73
N TYR A 16 -2.55 -1.31 1.98
CA TYR A 16 -3.06 0.00 2.35
C TYR A 16 -1.92 1.00 2.56
N LYS A 17 -2.12 2.22 2.06
CA LYS A 17 -1.21 3.32 2.34
C LYS A 17 -1.34 3.75 3.80
N ALA A 18 -0.21 3.88 4.48
CA ALA A 18 -0.12 4.35 5.85
C ALA A 18 1.15 5.20 6.04
N ILE A 19 1.23 5.92 7.14
CA ILE A 19 2.39 6.74 7.52
C ILE A 19 2.99 6.16 8.79
N VAL A 20 4.30 5.92 8.81
CA VAL A 20 5.00 5.47 10.02
C VAL A 20 5.03 6.61 11.04
N THR A 21 4.44 6.36 12.21
CA THR A 21 4.40 7.31 13.33
C THR A 21 5.41 6.96 14.42
N ASP A 22 5.72 5.67 14.59
CA ASP A 22 6.76 5.22 15.50
C ASP A 22 7.46 3.95 14.99
N VAL A 23 8.71 3.77 15.41
CA VAL A 23 9.55 2.61 15.06
C VAL A 23 9.93 1.88 16.34
N LEU A 24 9.57 0.60 16.42
CA LEU A 24 9.91 -0.30 17.51
C LEU A 24 10.99 -1.30 17.06
N ASP A 25 11.38 -2.22 17.94
CA ASP A 25 12.49 -3.15 17.66
C ASP A 25 12.26 -4.09 16.47
N ASN A 26 11.02 -4.57 16.27
CA ASN A 26 10.65 -5.53 15.22
C ASN A 26 9.36 -5.15 14.46
N GLU A 27 8.76 -4.02 14.82
CA GLU A 27 7.46 -3.58 14.35
C GLU A 27 7.47 -2.07 14.12
N VAL A 28 6.57 -1.58 13.28
CA VAL A 28 6.29 -0.16 13.14
C VAL A 28 4.86 0.14 13.57
N LEU A 29 4.68 1.33 14.12
CA LEU A 29 3.38 1.91 14.36
C LEU A 29 3.02 2.76 13.15
N VAL A 30 1.82 2.54 12.59
CA VAL A 30 1.38 3.27 11.40
C VAL A 30 0.01 3.89 11.62
N ALA A 31 -0.15 5.11 11.14
CA ALA A 31 -1.42 5.81 11.05
C ALA A 31 -1.94 5.82 9.61
N PHE A 32 -3.25 5.74 9.46
CA PHE A 32 -3.91 5.66 8.15
C PHE A 32 -4.52 7.01 7.75
N GLU A 33 -4.62 7.26 6.44
CA GLU A 33 -5.12 8.55 5.94
C GLU A 33 -6.57 8.82 6.38
N ASN A 34 -6.85 10.03 6.87
CA ASN A 34 -8.16 10.44 7.41
C ASN A 34 -8.66 9.61 8.61
N ASP A 35 -7.76 8.90 9.30
CA ASP A 35 -8.09 8.12 10.50
C ASP A 35 -9.22 7.10 10.27
N TRP A 36 -9.32 6.55 9.04
CA TRP A 36 -10.38 5.60 8.68
C TRP A 36 -10.33 4.32 9.53
N GLN A 37 -9.16 4.01 10.08
CA GLN A 37 -8.95 3.01 11.11
C GLN A 37 -7.97 3.56 12.17
N PRO A 38 -8.01 3.03 13.40
CA PRO A 38 -7.07 3.44 14.44
C PRO A 38 -5.63 3.09 14.06
N GLU A 39 -4.71 3.86 14.62
CA GLU A 39 -3.29 3.56 14.56
C GLU A 39 -3.00 2.13 15.05
N SER A 40 -2.22 1.40 14.27
CA SER A 40 -2.02 -0.04 14.47
C SER A 40 -0.56 -0.42 14.29
N LYS A 41 -0.15 -1.48 14.99
CA LYS A 41 1.22 -2.01 14.90
C LYS A 41 1.28 -3.10 13.85
N PHE A 42 2.30 -3.04 13.01
CA PHE A 42 2.58 -4.06 12.01
C PHE A 42 4.01 -4.55 12.12
N PRO A 43 4.24 -5.87 12.01
CA PRO A 43 5.59 -6.42 11.89
C PRO A 43 6.23 -5.97 10.58
N PHE A 44 7.55 -5.82 10.58
CA PHE A 44 8.30 -5.41 9.39
C PHE A 44 8.02 -6.28 8.15
N SER A 45 7.71 -7.57 8.35
CA SER A 45 7.34 -8.51 7.28
C SER A 45 6.04 -8.17 6.54
N GLN A 46 5.17 -7.36 7.13
CA GLN A 46 3.89 -6.92 6.56
C GLN A 46 3.92 -5.47 6.07
N VAL A 47 5.05 -4.78 6.20
CA VAL A 47 5.19 -3.38 5.81
C VAL A 47 6.19 -3.25 4.68
N PHE A 48 5.81 -2.49 3.67
CA PHE A 48 6.55 -2.36 2.42
C PHE A 48 6.74 -0.90 2.07
N LEU A 49 7.83 -0.58 1.40
CA LEU A 49 7.99 0.74 0.79
C LEU A 49 7.09 0.82 -0.46
N PRO A 50 6.40 1.94 -0.70
CA PRO A 50 5.64 2.13 -1.91
C PRO A 50 6.58 2.01 -3.12
N PRO A 51 6.12 1.42 -4.24
CA PRO A 51 6.92 1.36 -5.45
C PRO A 51 7.29 2.78 -5.86
N LYS A 52 8.56 2.99 -6.21
CA LYS A 52 9.01 4.29 -6.73
C LYS A 52 8.22 4.57 -7.99
N ASP A 53 7.46 5.67 -8.00
CA ASP A 53 6.78 6.11 -9.22
C ASP A 53 7.85 6.33 -10.29
N THR A 54 7.89 5.42 -11.26
CA THR A 54 8.89 5.51 -12.33
C THR A 54 8.43 6.43 -13.46
N GLY A 55 7.21 6.99 -13.38
CA GLY A 55 6.60 7.80 -14.44
C GLY A 55 6.50 7.07 -15.78
N LYS A 56 6.78 5.76 -15.80
CA LYS A 56 6.73 4.95 -17.01
C LYS A 56 5.30 4.52 -17.24
N HIS A 57 4.75 4.94 -18.36
CA HIS A 57 3.56 4.34 -18.91
C HIS A 57 3.82 2.85 -19.07
N THR A 58 3.27 2.04 -18.17
CA THR A 58 3.39 0.59 -18.30
C THR A 58 2.34 0.15 -19.32
N GLU A 59 2.80 -0.42 -20.42
CA GLU A 59 1.93 -1.16 -21.31
C GLU A 59 1.54 -2.47 -20.63
N PHE A 60 0.26 -2.63 -20.37
CA PHE A 60 -0.27 -3.87 -19.82
C PHE A 60 -0.59 -4.86 -20.94
N VAL A 61 -0.50 -6.16 -20.64
CA VAL A 61 -0.86 -7.24 -21.56
C VAL A 61 -1.95 -8.13 -20.98
N ASP A 62 -2.68 -8.83 -21.84
CA ASP A 62 -3.68 -9.81 -21.41
C ASP A 62 -3.03 -10.94 -20.59
N ASN A 63 -3.72 -11.41 -19.57
CA ASN A 63 -3.29 -12.39 -18.56
C ASN A 63 -2.10 -11.95 -17.68
N GLN A 64 -1.81 -10.65 -17.61
CA GLN A 64 -0.81 -10.10 -16.69
C GLN A 64 -1.38 -9.89 -15.29
N GLU A 65 -0.59 -10.25 -14.27
CA GLU A 65 -0.88 -9.93 -12.88
C GLU A 65 -0.50 -8.48 -12.56
N VAL A 66 -1.45 -7.73 -12.03
CA VAL A 66 -1.37 -6.30 -11.74
C VAL A 66 -1.94 -5.99 -10.37
N GLU A 67 -1.72 -4.76 -9.90
CA GLU A 67 -2.37 -4.26 -8.70
C GLU A 67 -3.37 -3.17 -9.08
N VAL A 68 -4.58 -3.28 -8.52
CA VAL A 68 -5.68 -2.35 -8.79
C VAL A 68 -5.97 -1.52 -7.56
N PHE A 69 -6.05 -0.21 -7.73
CA PHE A 69 -6.48 0.69 -6.67
C PHE A 69 -7.99 0.62 -6.51
N ALA A 70 -8.45 0.01 -5.42
CA ALA A 70 -9.86 -0.23 -5.14
C ALA A 70 -10.12 -0.23 -3.63
N ARG A 71 -11.38 -0.03 -3.24
CA ARG A 71 -11.83 -0.12 -1.84
C ARG A 71 -12.83 -1.25 -1.71
N SER A 72 -12.85 -1.92 -0.57
CA SER A 72 -13.79 -3.03 -0.40
C SER A 72 -15.23 -2.57 -0.20
N ASN A 73 -15.37 -1.47 0.53
CA ASN A 73 -16.64 -0.90 0.95
C ASN A 73 -16.45 0.61 1.17
N ASP A 74 -17.54 1.34 1.36
CA ASP A 74 -17.50 2.80 1.53
C ASP A 74 -16.88 3.26 2.86
N LYS A 75 -16.62 2.34 3.81
CA LYS A 75 -15.97 2.64 5.09
C LYS A 75 -14.47 2.45 5.06
N GLU A 76 -13.95 1.67 4.12
CA GLU A 76 -12.52 1.42 3.94
C GLU A 76 -11.90 2.44 2.99
N ALA A 77 -10.63 2.78 3.25
CA ALA A 77 -9.84 3.50 2.27
C ALA A 77 -9.55 2.61 1.04
N CYS A 78 -9.19 3.27 -0.06
CA CYS A 78 -8.68 2.55 -1.21
C CYS A 78 -7.30 1.93 -0.87
N GLY A 79 -7.13 0.68 -1.27
CA GLY A 79 -5.88 -0.06 -1.21
C GLY A 79 -5.52 -0.65 -2.57
N TRP A 80 -4.34 -1.24 -2.66
CA TRP A 80 -3.89 -1.97 -3.84
C TRP A 80 -4.20 -3.45 -3.70
N TRP A 81 -4.97 -3.98 -4.65
CA TRP A 81 -5.42 -5.36 -4.66
C TRP A 81 -4.79 -6.14 -5.80
N THR A 82 -4.41 -7.39 -5.53
CA THR A 82 -3.88 -8.26 -6.58
C THR A 82 -4.99 -8.72 -7.53
N ALA A 83 -4.82 -8.46 -8.83
CA ALA A 83 -5.75 -8.89 -9.87
C ALA A 83 -5.01 -9.36 -11.13
N ASN A 84 -5.73 -10.06 -12.00
CA ASN A 84 -5.26 -10.47 -13.31
C ASN A 84 -6.06 -9.79 -14.42
N ILE A 85 -5.38 -9.24 -15.42
CA ILE A 85 -6.01 -8.66 -16.61
C ILE A 85 -6.57 -9.78 -17.48
N LYS A 86 -7.89 -9.84 -17.61
CA LYS A 86 -8.57 -10.79 -18.50
C LYS A 86 -8.67 -10.30 -19.92
N MET A 87 -8.87 -9.00 -20.11
CA MET A 87 -9.07 -8.42 -21.43
C MET A 87 -8.76 -6.93 -21.44
N ILE A 88 -8.04 -6.47 -22.46
CA ILE A 88 -7.82 -5.05 -22.73
C ILE A 88 -8.69 -4.60 -23.91
N ARG A 89 -9.51 -3.54 -23.72
CA ARG A 89 -10.34 -2.95 -24.78
C ARG A 89 -10.22 -1.43 -24.79
N GLY A 90 -9.35 -0.91 -25.65
CA GLY A 90 -9.09 0.52 -25.75
C GLY A 90 -8.49 1.05 -24.45
N GLU A 91 -9.17 1.99 -23.79
CA GLU A 91 -8.72 2.61 -22.54
C GLU A 91 -9.18 1.87 -21.28
N PHE A 92 -10.01 0.83 -21.43
CA PHE A 92 -10.58 0.05 -20.33
C PHE A 92 -9.99 -1.36 -20.28
N LEU A 93 -9.73 -1.83 -19.07
CA LEU A 93 -9.20 -3.16 -18.79
C LEU A 93 -10.21 -3.92 -17.92
N VAL A 94 -10.48 -5.17 -18.30
CA VAL A 94 -11.26 -6.11 -17.51
C VAL A 94 -10.27 -6.86 -16.62
N ILE A 95 -10.40 -6.70 -15.31
CA ILE A 95 -9.56 -7.36 -14.31
C ILE A 95 -10.38 -8.34 -13.48
N GLU A 96 -9.73 -9.41 -13.00
CA GLU A 96 -10.27 -10.39 -12.07
C GLU A 96 -9.43 -10.38 -10.80
N TYR A 97 -10.03 -10.07 -9.65
CA TYR A 97 -9.35 -10.06 -8.36
C TYR A 97 -8.99 -11.49 -7.92
N LEU A 98 -7.75 -11.69 -7.44
CA LEU A 98 -7.24 -13.00 -7.05
C LEU A 98 -7.50 -13.35 -5.59
N GLU A 99 -7.46 -12.35 -4.70
CA GLU A 99 -7.58 -12.52 -3.24
C GLU A 99 -8.96 -12.12 -2.71
N TRP A 100 -9.88 -11.75 -3.60
CA TRP A 100 -11.26 -11.42 -3.27
C TRP A 100 -12.14 -12.66 -3.43
N ASP A 101 -12.81 -13.09 -2.35
CA ASP A 101 -13.75 -14.22 -2.35
C ASP A 101 -14.76 -14.08 -3.51
N ASN A 102 -14.68 -14.99 -4.50
CA ASN A 102 -15.56 -15.16 -5.68
C ASN A 102 -15.07 -14.70 -7.07
N CYS A 103 -13.76 -14.59 -7.35
CA CYS A 103 -13.28 -14.26 -8.71
C CYS A 103 -14.01 -13.03 -9.29
N TYR A 104 -14.13 -11.97 -8.47
CA TYR A 104 -14.86 -10.77 -8.85
C TYR A 104 -14.17 -10.12 -10.05
N THR A 105 -14.96 -9.74 -11.07
CA THR A 105 -14.46 -9.05 -12.25
C THR A 105 -14.95 -7.61 -12.26
N GLU A 106 -14.05 -6.69 -12.60
CA GLU A 106 -14.32 -5.25 -12.69
C GLU A 106 -13.75 -4.69 -13.99
N ILE A 107 -14.43 -3.69 -14.56
CA ILE A 107 -13.90 -2.91 -15.68
C ILE A 107 -13.30 -1.64 -15.10
N VAL A 108 -12.00 -1.48 -15.23
CA VAL A 108 -11.26 -0.34 -14.67
C VAL A 108 -10.50 0.42 -15.77
N PRO A 109 -10.38 1.74 -15.64
CA PRO A 109 -9.46 2.53 -16.46
C PRO A 109 -7.99 2.19 -16.14
N HIS A 110 -7.09 2.52 -17.08
CA HIS A 110 -5.64 2.29 -16.96
C HIS A 110 -5.01 3.00 -15.75
N ASP A 111 -5.50 4.18 -15.39
CA ASP A 111 -4.99 5.02 -14.29
C ASP A 111 -5.16 4.42 -12.88
N ARG A 112 -6.07 3.45 -12.71
CA ARG A 112 -6.25 2.70 -11.46
C ARG A 112 -5.32 1.51 -11.33
N LEU A 113 -4.54 1.20 -12.35
CA LEU A 113 -3.67 0.02 -12.39
C LEU A 113 -2.22 0.41 -12.21
N ARG A 114 -1.47 -0.46 -11.52
CA ARG A 114 -0.01 -0.44 -11.54
C ARG A 114 0.54 -1.83 -11.78
N SER A 115 1.74 -1.88 -12.33
CA SER A 115 2.49 -3.12 -12.45
C SER A 115 2.75 -3.72 -11.09
N LYS A 116 2.46 -5.01 -10.92
CA LYS A 116 2.87 -5.73 -9.72
C LYS A 116 4.39 -5.76 -9.67
N THR A 117 4.94 -5.04 -8.70
CA THR A 117 6.38 -5.01 -8.46
C THR A 117 6.72 -5.95 -7.31
N ALA A 118 7.88 -6.60 -7.37
CA ALA A 118 8.39 -7.35 -6.23
C ALA A 118 8.61 -6.39 -5.06
N LYS A 119 7.74 -6.47 -4.04
CA LYS A 119 7.87 -5.66 -2.84
C LYS A 119 8.84 -6.35 -1.89
N THR A 120 9.84 -5.61 -1.43
CA THR A 120 10.69 -6.05 -0.33
C THR A 120 10.11 -5.50 0.96
N PRO A 121 9.81 -6.35 1.95
CA PRO A 121 9.40 -5.86 3.26
C PRO A 121 10.48 -4.94 3.84
N ILE A 122 10.08 -4.01 4.69
CA ILE A 122 11.04 -3.21 5.45
C ILE A 122 11.82 -4.12 6.41
N ASP A 123 12.92 -3.60 6.92
CA ASP A 123 13.72 -4.25 7.95
C ASP A 123 14.08 -3.24 9.05
N LYS A 124 14.75 -3.75 10.09
CA LYS A 124 15.26 -2.93 11.20
C LYS A 124 16.23 -1.81 10.79
N ASN A 125 16.76 -1.84 9.56
CA ASN A 125 17.67 -0.83 9.04
C ASN A 125 16.97 0.19 8.14
N THR A 126 15.65 0.01 7.90
CA THR A 126 14.89 0.88 7.00
C THR A 126 14.54 2.22 7.65
N PHE A 127 14.19 2.20 8.94
CA PHE A 127 13.91 3.41 9.71
C PHE A 127 14.82 3.51 10.93
N HIS A 128 15.21 4.74 11.27
CA HIS A 128 16.05 5.03 12.43
C HIS A 128 15.37 6.07 13.31
N LYS A 129 15.10 5.68 14.56
CA LYS A 129 14.60 6.58 15.60
C LYS A 129 15.77 7.05 16.46
N PHE A 130 15.85 8.35 16.70
CA PHE A 130 16.79 8.97 17.62
C PHE A 130 16.04 9.90 18.56
N GLU A 131 16.36 9.84 19.85
CA GLU A 131 15.76 10.68 20.87
C GLU A 131 16.76 11.77 21.26
N ILE A 132 16.33 13.02 21.21
CA ILE A 132 17.13 14.17 21.62
C ILE A 132 16.49 14.73 22.88
N ALA A 133 17.26 14.72 23.98
CA ALA A 133 16.81 15.30 25.23
C ALA A 133 16.62 16.82 25.06
N VAL A 134 15.39 17.30 25.24
CA VAL A 134 15.10 18.74 25.26
C VAL A 134 15.49 19.29 26.63
N PRO A 135 16.38 20.31 26.70
CA PRO A 135 16.71 20.99 27.96
C PRO A 135 15.46 21.53 28.66
N GLU A 136 15.42 21.46 30.00
CA GLU A 136 14.23 21.91 30.77
C GLU A 136 13.85 23.36 30.50
N GLU A 137 14.84 24.22 30.24
CA GLU A 137 14.66 25.64 29.91
C GLU A 137 13.90 25.90 28.60
N LEU A 138 13.74 24.87 27.75
CA LEU A 138 13.09 24.96 26.44
C LEU A 138 11.81 24.12 26.36
N LYS A 139 11.30 23.60 27.48
CA LYS A 139 10.10 22.74 27.52
C LYS A 139 8.78 23.53 27.63
N ASP A 140 8.85 24.86 27.75
CA ASP A 140 7.68 25.76 27.79
C ASP A 140 7.24 26.24 26.40
#